data_AF-A0A6N6SYN5-F1
#
_entry.id   AF-A0A6N6SYN5-F1
#
_cell.length_a   1.000
_cell.length_b   1.000
_cell.length_c   1.000
_cell.angle_alpha   90.00
_cell.angle_beta   90.00
_cell.angle_gamma   90.00
#
_symmetry.space_group_name_H-M   'P 1'
#
loop_
_entity.id
_entity.type
_entity.pdbx_description
1 polymer ?
#
loop_
_entity_poly.entity_id
_entity_poly.type
_entity_poly.pdbx_seq_one_letter_code
_entity_poly.pdbx_strand_id
1 'polypeptide(L)'
;MKSVPLARALELAAKIEEFPLGECNPSDDPDMQWAYLTGFIDLVRPFIAAVKRVGDSDALKLLTPLETSPEHISEAYEYKANLQGVIDYLREVSSDDAVSKDPMGHQSKRISRSLAAIIDSVLSGSHQRLNSIFLSAGAPKPIPEGSHAHKWRDWIMTAGRDPNVDNCEFIGALIEEFMDVPPLPSSGQSDVFGIDVSDLEGEQVRAYHEKRKRLEEALAAEGLQYFRGGRVIPTGTAPEEIGQPTYRPTSPSPASVEEVLTQVLKGLRRAMYPLTHRRKDLTTLIVLCHVCPRHLCLASGVAQHGQRGRRRASSTSMRRRMVAIE
;
A
#
# COMPACT_ATOMS: atom_id res chain seq x y z
N MET A 1 -16.48 -15.19 14.91
CA MET A 1 -17.38 -16.37 14.90
C MET A 1 -17.25 -16.96 13.50
N LYS A 2 -16.81 -18.22 13.36
CA LYS A 2 -16.68 -18.86 12.04
C LYS A 2 -18.03 -18.80 11.33
N SER A 3 -18.05 -18.50 10.04
CA SER A 3 -19.32 -18.49 9.29
C SER A 3 -19.96 -19.88 9.38
N VAL A 4 -21.27 -19.92 9.66
CA VAL A 4 -22.06 -21.18 9.71
C VAL A 4 -21.79 -22.09 8.49
N PRO A 5 -21.67 -21.59 7.25
CA PRO A 5 -21.33 -22.45 6.10
C PRO A 5 -19.91 -23.04 6.15
N LEU A 6 -18.91 -22.30 6.63
CA LEU A 6 -17.53 -22.79 6.73
C LEU A 6 -17.40 -23.91 7.76
N ALA A 7 -18.03 -23.77 8.92
CA ALA A 7 -18.03 -24.80 9.95
C ALA A 7 -18.63 -26.13 9.44
N ARG A 8 -19.73 -26.03 8.70
CA ARG A 8 -20.38 -27.19 8.07
C ARG A 8 -19.50 -27.83 6.97
N ALA A 9 -18.79 -27.02 6.19
CA ALA A 9 -17.87 -27.53 5.16
C ALA A 9 -16.73 -28.34 5.79
N LEU A 10 -16.16 -27.86 6.90
CA LEU A 10 -15.08 -28.56 7.62
C LEU A 10 -15.53 -29.89 8.26
N GLU A 11 -16.76 -29.95 8.78
CA GLU A 11 -17.32 -31.21 9.31
C GLU A 11 -17.49 -32.25 8.20
N LEU A 12 -17.98 -31.83 7.03
CA LEU A 12 -18.12 -32.71 5.86
C LEU A 12 -16.76 -33.14 5.30
N ALA A 13 -15.77 -32.25 5.32
CA ALA A 13 -14.40 -32.56 4.94
C ALA A 13 -13.80 -33.71 5.79
N ALA A 14 -14.00 -33.67 7.11
CA ALA A 14 -13.54 -34.74 8.00
C ALA A 14 -14.19 -36.10 7.67
N LYS A 15 -15.50 -36.09 7.37
CA LYS A 15 -16.23 -37.30 6.94
C LYS A 15 -15.72 -37.85 5.61
N ILE A 16 -15.33 -36.99 4.68
CA ILE A 16 -14.75 -37.39 3.37
C ILE A 16 -13.37 -38.03 3.56
N GLU A 17 -12.54 -37.49 4.46
CA GLU A 17 -11.22 -38.05 4.76
C GLU A 17 -11.32 -39.44 5.39
N GLU A 18 -12.21 -39.60 6.37
CA GLU A 18 -12.46 -40.86 7.09
C GLU A 18 -13.14 -41.91 6.20
N PHE A 19 -13.78 -41.51 5.09
CA PHE A 19 -14.47 -42.46 4.22
C PHE A 19 -13.49 -43.52 3.64
N PRO A 20 -13.76 -44.83 3.84
CA PRO A 20 -12.82 -45.92 3.57
C PRO A 20 -12.80 -46.32 2.09
N LEU A 21 -12.51 -45.35 1.21
CA LEU A 21 -12.42 -45.60 -0.24
C LEU A 21 -11.39 -46.68 -0.59
N GLY A 22 -10.31 -46.78 0.18
CA GLY A 22 -9.23 -47.77 -0.02
C GLY A 22 -9.61 -49.23 0.26
N GLU A 23 -10.81 -49.50 0.79
CA GLU A 23 -11.30 -50.88 0.99
C GLU A 23 -11.95 -51.47 -0.26
N CYS A 24 -12.16 -50.66 -1.31
CA CYS A 24 -12.79 -51.09 -2.56
C CYS A 24 -11.84 -50.91 -3.76
N ASN A 25 -11.46 -52.02 -4.37
CA ASN A 25 -10.60 -52.07 -5.54
C ASN A 25 -11.42 -52.11 -6.84
N PRO A 26 -10.84 -51.67 -7.98
CA PRO A 26 -11.47 -51.79 -9.30
C PRO A 26 -11.80 -53.22 -9.74
N SER A 27 -11.26 -54.23 -9.06
CA SER A 27 -11.49 -55.66 -9.33
C SER A 27 -12.56 -56.30 -8.45
N ASP A 28 -13.09 -55.58 -7.46
CA ASP A 28 -14.15 -56.08 -6.58
C ASP A 28 -15.50 -56.13 -7.29
N ASP A 29 -16.51 -56.73 -6.65
CA ASP A 29 -17.84 -56.90 -7.24
C ASP A 29 -18.45 -55.56 -7.69
N PRO A 30 -19.06 -55.47 -8.89
CA PRO A 30 -19.64 -54.23 -9.41
C PRO A 30 -20.66 -53.57 -8.47
N ASP A 31 -21.45 -54.38 -7.76
CA ASP A 31 -22.45 -53.90 -6.80
C ASP A 31 -21.78 -53.26 -5.56
N MET A 32 -20.65 -53.81 -5.13
CA MET A 32 -19.85 -53.25 -4.05
C MET A 32 -19.21 -51.92 -4.48
N GLN A 33 -18.64 -51.87 -5.69
CA GLN A 33 -18.08 -50.63 -6.24
C GLN A 33 -19.14 -49.52 -6.32
N TRP A 34 -20.35 -49.87 -6.77
CA TRP A 34 -21.47 -48.94 -6.85
C TRP A 34 -21.90 -48.40 -5.47
N ALA A 35 -21.95 -49.27 -4.46
CA ALA A 35 -22.31 -48.89 -3.09
C ALA A 35 -21.28 -47.90 -2.49
N TYR A 36 -19.98 -48.17 -2.65
CA TYR A 36 -18.92 -47.28 -2.19
C TYR A 36 -18.92 -45.94 -2.95
N LEU A 37 -19.09 -45.99 -4.27
CA LEU A 37 -19.16 -44.79 -5.12
C LEU A 37 -20.33 -43.89 -4.72
N THR A 38 -21.52 -44.47 -4.54
CA THR A 38 -22.73 -43.73 -4.14
C THR A 38 -22.56 -43.11 -2.75
N GLY A 39 -22.05 -43.89 -1.78
CA GLY A 39 -21.80 -43.40 -0.42
C GLY A 39 -20.80 -42.24 -0.38
N PHE A 40 -19.77 -42.30 -1.22
CA PHE A 40 -18.81 -41.20 -1.35
C PHE A 40 -19.45 -39.94 -1.97
N ILE A 41 -20.21 -40.09 -3.07
CA ILE A 41 -20.89 -38.98 -3.74
C ILE A 41 -21.88 -38.28 -2.81
N ASP A 42 -22.58 -39.04 -1.95
CA ASP A 42 -23.54 -38.50 -0.98
C ASP A 42 -22.88 -37.62 0.09
N LEU A 43 -21.57 -37.79 0.35
CA LEU A 43 -20.78 -36.90 1.20
C LEU A 43 -20.24 -35.68 0.44
N VAL A 44 -19.80 -35.88 -0.80
CA VAL A 44 -19.18 -34.80 -1.59
C VAL A 44 -20.21 -33.75 -2.04
N ARG A 45 -21.41 -34.15 -2.48
CA ARG A 45 -22.42 -33.17 -2.95
C ARG A 45 -22.77 -32.13 -1.86
N PRO A 46 -23.07 -32.52 -0.60
CA PRO A 46 -23.25 -31.56 0.48
C PRO A 46 -22.02 -30.70 0.76
N PHE A 47 -20.82 -31.24 0.61
CA PHE A 47 -19.57 -30.50 0.81
C PHE A 47 -19.44 -29.38 -0.24
N ILE A 48 -19.56 -29.70 -1.53
CA ILE A 48 -19.51 -28.71 -2.62
C ILE A 48 -20.57 -27.62 -2.42
N ALA A 49 -21.79 -28.00 -2.05
CA ALA A 49 -22.86 -27.05 -1.77
C ALA A 49 -22.55 -26.13 -0.57
N ALA A 50 -21.87 -26.65 0.46
CA ALA A 50 -21.43 -25.86 1.60
C ALA A 50 -20.32 -24.87 1.20
N VAL A 51 -19.32 -25.31 0.43
CA VAL A 51 -18.23 -24.45 -0.03
C VAL A 51 -18.74 -23.34 -0.96
N LYS A 52 -19.67 -23.64 -1.87
CA LYS A 52 -20.32 -22.63 -2.71
C LYS A 52 -21.02 -21.54 -1.89
N ARG A 53 -21.55 -21.88 -0.72
CA ARG A 53 -22.19 -20.91 0.21
C ARG A 53 -21.20 -20.08 1.02
N VAL A 54 -19.95 -20.52 1.15
CA VAL A 54 -18.88 -19.71 1.73
C VAL A 54 -18.62 -18.49 0.84
N GLY A 55 -18.77 -18.64 -0.49
CA GLY A 55 -18.69 -17.53 -1.44
C GLY A 55 -17.26 -17.05 -1.72
N ASP A 56 -16.27 -17.87 -1.38
CA ASP A 56 -14.85 -17.57 -1.63
C ASP A 56 -14.49 -17.81 -3.12
N SER A 57 -13.96 -16.78 -3.76
CA SER A 57 -13.58 -16.79 -5.18
C SER A 57 -12.50 -17.84 -5.48
N ASP A 58 -11.54 -18.02 -4.58
CA ASP A 58 -10.42 -18.93 -4.81
C ASP A 58 -10.84 -20.39 -4.57
N ALA A 59 -11.66 -20.65 -3.56
CA ALA A 59 -12.27 -21.97 -3.37
C ALA A 59 -13.14 -22.38 -4.58
N LEU A 60 -13.89 -21.44 -5.18
CA LEU A 60 -14.71 -21.70 -6.36
C LEU A 60 -13.88 -22.07 -7.59
N LYS A 61 -12.72 -21.43 -7.80
CA LYS A 61 -11.79 -21.79 -8.88
C LYS A 61 -11.28 -23.23 -8.74
N LEU A 62 -10.94 -23.64 -7.51
CA LEU A 62 -10.49 -24.99 -7.22
C LEU A 62 -11.61 -26.03 -7.36
N LEU A 63 -12.87 -25.64 -7.16
CA LEU A 63 -14.04 -26.52 -7.31
C LEU A 63 -14.52 -26.71 -8.75
N THR A 64 -14.22 -25.78 -9.65
CA THR A 64 -14.65 -25.84 -11.06
C THR A 64 -14.30 -27.17 -11.77
N PRO A 65 -13.06 -27.70 -11.64
CA PRO A 65 -12.73 -29.01 -12.22
C PRO A 65 -13.36 -30.21 -11.50
N LEU A 66 -13.96 -30.00 -10.32
CA LEU A 66 -14.53 -31.06 -9.47
C LEU A 66 -16.05 -31.15 -9.56
N GLU A 67 -16.72 -30.45 -10.47
CA GLU A 67 -18.18 -30.54 -10.60
C GLU A 67 -18.66 -31.84 -11.29
N THR A 68 -17.75 -32.55 -11.97
CA THR A 68 -18.04 -33.85 -12.58
C THR A 68 -18.14 -34.93 -11.50
N SER A 69 -19.25 -35.66 -11.47
CA SER A 69 -19.42 -36.81 -10.57
C SER A 69 -18.63 -38.00 -11.13
N PRO A 70 -17.81 -38.70 -10.32
CA PRO A 70 -17.09 -39.88 -10.78
C PRO A 70 -18.08 -41.01 -11.12
N GLU A 71 -17.87 -41.69 -12.24
CA GLU A 71 -18.68 -42.85 -12.69
C GLU A 71 -18.05 -44.18 -12.27
N HIS A 72 -16.73 -44.17 -12.02
CA HIS A 72 -15.95 -45.35 -11.68
C HIS A 72 -15.17 -45.18 -10.38
N ILE A 73 -14.90 -46.31 -9.69
CA ILE A 73 -14.15 -46.29 -8.43
C ILE A 73 -12.73 -45.72 -8.59
N SER A 74 -12.08 -45.96 -9.74
CA SER A 74 -10.78 -45.37 -10.09
C SER A 74 -10.83 -43.84 -10.14
N GLU A 75 -11.90 -43.28 -10.72
CA GLU A 75 -12.10 -41.83 -10.78
C GLU A 75 -12.38 -41.25 -9.39
N ALA A 76 -13.09 -42.00 -8.53
CA ALA A 76 -13.35 -41.58 -7.16
C ALA A 76 -12.07 -41.39 -6.34
N TYR A 77 -11.02 -42.18 -6.59
CA TYR A 77 -9.70 -41.99 -5.97
C TYR A 77 -9.04 -40.67 -6.39
N GLU A 78 -9.00 -40.40 -7.69
CA GLU A 78 -8.44 -39.14 -8.23
C GLU A 78 -9.24 -37.94 -7.73
N TYR A 79 -10.57 -38.09 -7.69
CA TYR A 79 -11.48 -37.09 -7.20
C TYR A 79 -11.28 -36.78 -5.71
N LYS A 80 -11.07 -37.80 -4.85
CA LYS A 80 -10.70 -37.61 -3.45
C LYS A 80 -9.38 -36.84 -3.30
N ALA A 81 -8.37 -37.16 -4.11
CA ALA A 81 -7.08 -36.47 -4.09
C ALA A 81 -7.23 -34.97 -4.44
N ASN A 82 -8.03 -34.65 -5.46
CA ASN A 82 -8.28 -33.25 -5.85
C ASN A 82 -9.11 -32.49 -4.80
N LEU A 83 -10.08 -33.16 -4.16
CA LEU A 83 -10.84 -32.59 -3.04
C LEU A 83 -9.94 -32.25 -1.85
N GLN A 84 -8.88 -33.03 -1.61
CA GLN A 84 -7.94 -32.77 -0.53
C GLN A 84 -7.32 -31.37 -0.65
N GLY A 85 -6.98 -30.92 -1.86
CA GLY A 85 -6.46 -29.57 -2.08
C GLY A 85 -7.46 -28.47 -1.68
N VAL A 86 -8.76 -28.69 -1.90
CA VAL A 86 -9.82 -27.77 -1.46
C VAL A 86 -9.99 -27.82 0.06
N ILE A 87 -9.93 -29.00 0.66
CA ILE A 87 -10.04 -29.19 2.11
C ILE A 87 -8.88 -28.50 2.83
N ASP A 88 -7.66 -28.67 2.35
CA ASP A 88 -6.45 -28.06 2.92
C ASP A 88 -6.53 -26.53 2.81
N TYR A 89 -6.97 -26.01 1.66
CA TYR A 89 -7.23 -24.58 1.49
C TYR A 89 -8.27 -24.05 2.49
N LEU A 90 -9.41 -24.74 2.67
CA LEU A 90 -10.44 -24.31 3.63
C LEU A 90 -9.95 -24.38 5.07
N ARG A 91 -9.08 -25.35 5.40
CA ARG A 91 -8.45 -25.43 6.72
C ARG A 91 -7.48 -24.27 6.94
N GLU A 92 -6.69 -23.93 5.94
CA GLU A 92 -5.81 -22.76 5.95
C GLU A 92 -6.65 -21.50 6.16
N VAL A 93 -7.69 -21.24 5.35
CA VAL A 93 -8.59 -20.09 5.53
C VAL A 93 -9.27 -20.09 6.91
N SER A 94 -9.64 -21.26 7.45
CA SER A 94 -10.26 -21.34 8.79
C SER A 94 -9.28 -21.17 9.95
N SER A 95 -7.99 -21.38 9.68
CA SER A 95 -6.87 -21.17 10.60
C SER A 95 -6.38 -19.74 10.49
N ASP A 96 -6.42 -19.18 9.28
CA ASP A 96 -6.28 -17.77 9.00
C ASP A 96 -7.40 -16.99 9.68
N ASP A 97 -8.64 -17.47 9.80
CA ASP A 97 -9.63 -16.84 10.69
C ASP A 97 -9.20 -16.78 12.18
N ALA A 98 -8.26 -17.64 12.61
CA ALA A 98 -7.64 -17.59 13.93
C ALA A 98 -6.33 -16.75 13.95
N VAL A 99 -5.68 -16.55 12.80
CA VAL A 99 -4.49 -15.71 12.61
C VAL A 99 -4.86 -14.28 12.13
N SER A 100 -6.07 -14.07 11.61
CA SER A 100 -6.65 -12.85 11.04
C SER A 100 -7.35 -12.01 12.09
N LYS A 101 -7.03 -12.24 13.36
CA LYS A 101 -6.90 -11.09 14.25
C LYS A 101 -5.72 -10.18 13.88
N ASP A 102 -4.83 -10.57 12.96
CA ASP A 102 -3.86 -9.68 12.32
C ASP A 102 -3.54 -10.11 10.86
N PRO A 103 -4.39 -9.82 9.84
CA PRO A 103 -4.07 -10.12 8.44
C PRO A 103 -3.31 -8.98 7.75
N MET A 104 -2.67 -8.10 8.52
CA MET A 104 -1.40 -7.48 8.22
C MET A 104 -0.75 -7.26 9.57
N GLY A 105 0.52 -7.61 9.73
CA GLY A 105 1.30 -7.23 10.91
C GLY A 105 1.46 -5.71 10.98
N HIS A 106 0.39 -4.99 11.29
CA HIS A 106 0.52 -3.75 12.01
C HIS A 106 1.01 -4.17 13.38
N GLN A 107 2.33 -4.17 13.56
CA GLN A 107 2.85 -3.90 14.88
C GLN A 107 2.21 -2.58 15.28
N SER A 108 1.09 -2.64 16.01
CA SER A 108 0.37 -1.45 16.47
C SER A 108 1.32 -0.75 17.40
N LYS A 109 2.10 0.16 16.80
CA LYS A 109 3.19 0.83 17.46
C LYS A 109 2.55 1.66 18.54
N ARG A 110 2.94 1.39 19.79
CA ARG A 110 2.38 2.13 20.93
C ARG A 110 2.65 3.62 20.75
N ILE A 111 1.58 4.40 20.80
CA ILE A 111 1.65 5.87 20.75
C ILE A 111 2.34 6.35 22.04
N SER A 112 3.42 7.11 21.92
CA SER A 112 4.06 7.70 23.10
C SER A 112 3.24 8.88 23.64
N ARG A 113 3.41 9.18 24.94
CA ARG A 113 2.76 10.36 25.55
C ARG A 113 3.23 11.68 24.94
N SER A 114 4.49 11.74 24.47
CA SER A 114 5.04 12.92 23.81
C SER A 114 4.35 13.18 22.48
N LEU A 115 4.16 12.16 21.66
CA LEU A 115 3.47 12.31 20.37
C LEU A 115 2.00 12.67 20.57
N ALA A 116 1.31 12.03 21.53
CA ALA A 116 -0.07 12.37 21.86
C ALA A 116 -0.22 13.84 22.29
N ALA A 117 0.73 14.39 23.06
CA ALA A 117 0.71 15.79 23.47
C ALA A 117 0.97 16.77 22.30
N ILE A 118 1.82 16.40 21.34
CA ILE A 118 2.09 17.24 20.17
C ILE A 118 0.87 17.24 19.23
N ILE A 119 0.27 16.07 18.99
CA ILE A 119 -0.97 15.95 18.19
C ILE A 119 -2.09 16.78 18.82
N ASP A 120 -2.29 16.67 20.14
CA ASP A 120 -3.25 17.48 20.89
C ASP A 120 -3.04 19.00 20.72
N SER A 121 -1.78 19.46 20.66
CA SER A 121 -1.46 20.89 20.44
C SER A 121 -1.73 21.41 19.02
N VAL A 122 -1.81 20.49 18.06
CA VAL A 122 -2.05 20.77 16.64
C VAL A 122 -3.55 20.81 16.35
N LEU A 123 -4.31 19.95 17.03
CA LEU A 123 -5.76 19.89 16.90
C LEU A 123 -6.42 21.12 17.51
N SER A 124 -7.14 21.86 16.67
CA SER A 124 -7.90 23.03 17.11
C SER A 124 -9.32 23.00 16.56
N GLY A 125 -10.30 23.32 17.40
CA GLY A 125 -11.70 23.30 17.01
C GLY A 125 -12.67 23.18 18.19
N SER A 126 -13.96 23.27 17.86
CA SER A 126 -15.04 23.04 18.82
C SER A 126 -15.10 21.57 19.25
N HIS A 127 -15.67 21.30 20.43
CA HIS A 127 -15.84 19.92 20.93
C HIS A 127 -16.58 19.02 19.94
N GLN A 128 -17.58 19.55 19.23
CA GLN A 128 -18.36 18.79 18.26
C GLN A 128 -17.50 18.39 17.05
N ARG A 129 -16.69 19.31 16.51
CA ARG A 129 -15.79 19.04 15.38
C ARG A 129 -14.73 18.00 15.76
N LEU A 130 -14.10 18.16 16.92
CA LEU A 130 -13.08 17.21 17.37
C LEU A 130 -13.70 15.84 17.65
N ASN A 131 -14.87 15.75 18.28
CA ASN A 131 -15.59 14.48 18.41
C ASN A 131 -15.85 13.81 17.05
N SER A 132 -16.26 14.56 16.03
CA SER A 132 -16.48 13.99 14.70
C SER A 132 -15.21 13.46 14.06
N ILE A 133 -14.08 14.19 14.17
CA ILE A 133 -12.79 13.77 13.62
C ILE A 133 -12.31 12.48 14.30
N PHE A 134 -12.38 12.42 15.63
CA PHE A 134 -11.99 11.22 16.38
C PHE A 134 -12.86 10.02 16.00
N LEU A 135 -14.18 10.20 15.92
CA LEU A 135 -15.09 9.12 15.54
C LEU A 135 -14.89 8.66 14.09
N SER A 136 -14.63 9.59 13.16
CA SER A 136 -14.33 9.22 11.76
C SER A 136 -12.97 8.55 11.60
N ALA A 137 -12.01 8.88 12.46
CA ALA A 137 -10.70 8.23 12.51
C ALA A 137 -10.74 6.82 13.14
N GLY A 138 -11.91 6.36 13.64
CA GLY A 138 -12.05 5.03 14.23
C GLY A 138 -11.78 4.97 15.74
N ALA A 139 -11.86 6.11 16.44
CA ALA A 139 -11.62 6.14 17.88
C ALA A 139 -12.61 5.24 18.66
N PRO A 140 -12.14 4.59 19.75
CA PRO A 140 -12.95 3.71 20.55
C PRO A 140 -14.08 4.47 21.26
N LYS A 141 -15.21 3.80 21.43
CA LYS A 141 -16.31 4.26 22.29
C LYS A 141 -16.18 3.56 23.65
N PRO A 142 -16.45 4.23 24.78
CA PRO A 142 -17.18 5.50 24.93
C PRO A 142 -16.31 6.76 24.78
N ILE A 143 -16.97 7.88 24.46
CA ILE A 143 -16.31 9.20 24.37
C ILE A 143 -15.84 9.60 25.78
N PRO A 144 -14.54 9.91 25.98
CA PRO A 144 -14.06 10.32 27.30
C PRO A 144 -14.70 11.63 27.76
N GLU A 145 -15.02 11.72 29.05
CA GLU A 145 -15.44 12.97 29.68
C GLU A 145 -14.20 13.71 30.23
N GLY A 146 -14.12 15.02 30.01
CA GLY A 146 -12.98 15.80 30.46
C GLY A 146 -12.94 17.22 29.90
N SER A 147 -12.02 18.03 30.43
CA SER A 147 -11.72 19.36 29.89
C SER A 147 -11.02 19.25 28.53
N HIS A 148 -11.20 20.28 27.69
CA HIS A 148 -10.70 20.30 26.30
C HIS A 148 -9.23 19.86 26.19
N ALA A 149 -8.37 20.29 27.12
CA ALA A 149 -6.93 19.99 27.10
C ALA A 149 -6.53 18.56 27.51
N HIS A 150 -7.41 17.76 28.12
CA HIS A 150 -7.10 16.40 28.58
C HIS A 150 -7.88 15.33 27.83
N LYS A 151 -9.13 15.67 27.44
CA LYS A 151 -10.04 14.75 26.77
C LYS A 151 -9.43 14.10 25.53
N TRP A 152 -8.84 14.90 24.64
CA TRP A 152 -8.32 14.40 23.36
C TRP A 152 -7.07 13.56 23.57
N ARG A 153 -6.18 14.01 24.46
CA ARG A 153 -4.98 13.24 24.85
C ARG A 153 -5.36 11.89 25.44
N ASP A 154 -6.32 11.84 26.35
CA ASP A 154 -6.78 10.58 26.95
C ASP A 154 -7.45 9.67 25.91
N TRP A 155 -8.16 10.25 24.94
CA TRP A 155 -8.76 9.48 23.86
C TRP A 155 -7.71 8.87 22.92
N ILE A 156 -6.69 9.64 22.53
CA ILE A 156 -5.54 9.15 21.74
C ILE A 156 -4.82 8.01 22.50
N MET A 157 -4.59 8.20 23.80
CA MET A 157 -3.92 7.18 24.63
C MET A 157 -4.78 5.93 24.85
N THR A 158 -6.10 6.06 24.86
CA THR A 158 -7.04 4.93 24.94
C THR A 158 -7.05 4.16 23.62
N ALA A 159 -7.20 4.88 22.49
CA ALA A 159 -7.09 4.29 21.15
C ALA A 159 -5.76 3.55 20.96
N GLY A 160 -4.65 4.14 21.44
CA GLY A 160 -3.32 3.53 21.39
C GLY A 160 -3.14 2.22 22.16
N ARG A 161 -4.09 1.86 23.02
CA ARG A 161 -4.12 0.59 23.78
C ARG A 161 -5.11 -0.42 23.22
N ASP A 162 -6.04 0.02 22.39
CA ASP A 162 -7.11 -0.82 21.88
C ASP A 162 -6.58 -1.70 20.74
N PRO A 163 -6.75 -3.03 20.81
CA PRO A 163 -6.24 -3.94 19.78
C PRO A 163 -7.02 -3.86 18.46
N ASN A 164 -8.18 -3.19 18.46
CA ASN A 164 -9.04 -3.06 17.28
C ASN A 164 -8.71 -1.81 16.44
N VAL A 165 -7.80 -0.95 16.91
CA VAL A 165 -7.45 0.31 16.25
C VAL A 165 -6.02 0.22 15.73
N ASP A 166 -5.82 0.46 14.43
CA ASP A 166 -4.47 0.68 13.92
C ASP A 166 -4.02 2.10 14.28
N ASN A 167 -3.01 2.19 15.13
CA ASN A 167 -2.46 3.45 15.60
C ASN A 167 -1.90 4.32 14.47
N CYS A 168 -1.35 3.72 13.41
CA CYS A 168 -0.77 4.47 12.30
C CYS A 168 -1.87 5.13 11.45
N GLU A 169 -2.89 4.35 11.05
CA GLU A 169 -4.06 4.86 10.35
C GLU A 169 -4.81 5.90 11.19
N PHE A 170 -5.01 5.62 12.48
CA PHE A 170 -5.69 6.53 13.41
C PHE A 170 -5.00 7.89 13.53
N ILE A 171 -3.68 7.90 13.77
CA ILE A 171 -2.90 9.15 13.86
C ILE A 171 -2.92 9.88 12.51
N GLY A 172 -2.75 9.15 11.42
CA GLY A 172 -2.73 9.70 10.08
C GLY A 172 -4.02 10.44 9.73
N ALA A 173 -5.18 9.82 9.98
CA ALA A 173 -6.49 10.44 9.80
C ALA A 173 -6.70 11.68 10.70
N LEU A 174 -6.14 11.66 11.92
CA LEU A 174 -6.28 12.76 12.87
C LEU A 174 -5.50 14.01 12.46
N ILE A 175 -4.31 13.83 11.87
CA ILE A 175 -3.43 14.95 11.46
C ILE A 175 -3.58 15.34 9.99
N GLU A 176 -4.32 14.55 9.19
CA GLU A 176 -4.51 14.76 7.75
C GLU A 176 -4.94 16.20 7.42
N GLU A 177 -6.00 16.68 8.07
CA GLU A 177 -6.54 18.02 7.81
C GLU A 177 -5.49 19.11 8.06
N PHE A 178 -4.67 18.97 9.11
CA PHE A 178 -3.62 19.94 9.42
C PHE A 178 -2.40 19.85 8.48
N MET A 179 -2.00 18.64 8.11
CA MET A 179 -0.81 18.43 7.28
C MET A 179 -1.03 18.77 5.81
N ASP A 180 -2.24 18.55 5.31
CA ASP A 180 -2.57 18.68 3.89
C ASP A 180 -3.23 20.03 3.53
N VAL A 181 -3.87 20.71 4.50
CA VAL A 181 -4.50 22.01 4.29
C VAL A 181 -3.71 23.11 5.03
N PRO A 182 -2.81 23.84 4.35
CA PRO A 182 -2.15 24.99 4.95
C PRO A 182 -3.17 26.10 5.24
N PRO A 183 -2.94 26.94 6.26
CA PRO A 183 -3.78 28.12 6.50
C PRO A 183 -3.71 29.02 5.26
N LEU A 184 -4.88 29.35 4.71
CA LEU A 184 -4.96 30.33 3.63
C LEU A 184 -4.48 31.69 4.17
N PRO A 185 -3.69 32.45 3.39
CA PRO A 185 -3.51 33.86 3.71
C PRO A 185 -4.90 34.50 3.68
N SER A 186 -5.31 35.06 4.81
CA SER A 186 -6.55 35.81 4.95
C SER A 186 -6.67 36.74 3.76
N SER A 187 -7.63 36.52 2.87
CA SER A 187 -7.69 37.27 1.63
C SER A 187 -8.13 38.70 1.93
N GLY A 188 -7.18 39.59 2.23
CA GLY A 188 -7.31 41.04 2.19
C GLY A 188 -8.61 41.62 2.76
N GLN A 189 -9.04 41.23 3.96
CA GLN A 189 -10.02 42.03 4.69
C GLN A 189 -9.23 43.07 5.48
N SER A 190 -8.99 44.21 4.83
CA SER A 190 -8.49 45.41 5.51
C SER A 190 -9.54 45.83 6.54
N ASP A 191 -9.27 45.55 7.82
CA ASP A 191 -10.02 46.17 8.89
C ASP A 191 -9.90 47.70 8.77
N VAL A 192 -11.01 48.38 9.05
CA VAL A 192 -11.26 49.84 8.96
C VAL A 192 -10.27 50.70 9.78
N PHE A 193 -9.30 50.08 10.46
CA PHE A 193 -8.39 50.71 11.43
C PHE A 193 -6.92 50.81 11.01
N GLY A 194 -6.56 50.58 9.74
CA GLY A 194 -5.23 50.94 9.23
C GLY A 194 -4.05 50.22 9.89
N ILE A 195 -4.29 49.02 10.44
CA ILE A 195 -3.25 48.13 10.96
C ILE A 195 -2.69 47.34 9.77
N ASP A 196 -1.36 47.32 9.61
CA ASP A 196 -0.68 46.60 8.54
C ASP A 196 -0.86 45.07 8.75
N VAL A 197 -1.86 44.50 8.07
CA VAL A 197 -2.30 43.09 8.22
C VAL A 197 -1.26 42.10 7.67
N SER A 198 -0.26 42.60 6.93
CA SER A 198 0.77 41.80 6.28
C SER A 198 1.71 41.09 7.28
N ASP A 199 1.97 41.69 8.45
CA ASP A 199 2.82 41.10 9.49
C ASP A 199 2.13 39.93 10.24
N LEU A 200 0.81 40.00 10.40
CA LEU A 200 0.01 38.98 11.10
C LEU A 200 -0.17 37.71 10.26
N GLU A 201 -0.32 37.85 8.94
CA GLU A 201 -0.35 36.71 8.01
C GLU A 201 0.98 35.96 8.01
N GLY A 202 2.10 36.69 8.09
CA GLY A 202 3.42 36.12 8.25
C GLY A 202 3.56 35.31 9.55
N GLU A 203 3.01 35.80 10.65
CA GLU A 203 3.08 35.13 11.96
C GLU A 203 2.28 33.82 11.99
N GLN A 204 1.06 33.79 11.44
CA GLN A 204 0.22 32.58 11.40
C GLN A 204 0.85 31.48 10.54
N VAL A 205 1.39 31.85 9.37
CA VAL A 205 2.08 30.91 8.47
C VAL A 205 3.38 30.40 9.11
N ARG A 206 4.14 31.27 9.80
CA ARG A 206 5.33 30.84 10.56
C ARG A 206 4.98 29.87 11.68
N ALA A 207 3.94 30.18 12.48
CA ALA A 207 3.48 29.31 13.55
C ALA A 207 3.00 27.94 13.03
N TYR A 208 2.35 27.92 11.86
CA TYR A 208 1.99 26.67 11.18
C TYR A 208 3.23 25.84 10.79
N HIS A 209 4.22 26.45 10.14
CA HIS A 209 5.45 25.75 9.75
C HIS A 209 6.24 25.23 10.96
N GLU A 210 6.29 25.99 12.06
CA GLU A 210 6.94 25.56 13.29
C GLU A 210 6.23 24.34 13.91
N LYS A 211 4.89 24.39 14.03
CA LYS A 211 4.09 23.28 14.54
C LYS A 211 4.21 22.03 13.65
N ARG A 212 4.16 22.21 12.33
CA ARG A 212 4.33 21.14 11.35
C ARG A 212 5.70 20.48 11.48
N LYS A 213 6.77 21.27 11.52
CA LYS A 213 8.14 20.77 11.70
C LYS A 213 8.28 19.98 13.00
N ARG A 214 7.72 20.50 14.10
CA ARG A 214 7.73 19.82 15.40
C ARG A 214 6.99 18.47 15.36
N LEU A 215 5.88 18.38 14.62
CA LEU A 215 5.14 17.14 14.43
C LEU A 215 5.92 16.13 13.58
N GLU A 216 6.54 16.58 12.49
CA GLU A 216 7.40 15.74 11.63
C GLU A 216 8.61 15.19 12.41
N GLU A 217 9.27 16.01 13.23
CA GLU A 217 10.37 15.58 14.11
C GLU A 217 9.91 14.56 15.15
N ALA A 218 8.73 14.74 15.75
CA ALA A 218 8.18 13.81 16.72
C ALA A 218 7.81 12.46 16.10
N LEU A 219 7.20 12.47 14.91
CA LEU A 219 6.93 11.26 14.14
C LEU A 219 8.25 10.55 13.78
N ALA A 220 9.24 11.29 13.29
CA ALA A 220 10.54 10.73 12.93
C ALA A 220 11.29 10.14 14.15
N ALA A 221 11.22 10.77 15.32
CA ALA A 221 11.78 10.24 16.57
C ALA A 221 11.13 8.90 16.97
N GLU A 222 9.85 8.74 16.64
CA GLU A 222 9.14 7.47 16.79
C GLU A 222 9.32 6.56 15.57
N GLY A 223 10.18 6.85 14.60
CA GLY A 223 10.33 6.04 13.39
C GLY A 223 9.04 5.91 12.58
N LEU A 224 8.25 6.99 12.53
CA LEU A 224 7.04 7.13 11.73
C LEU A 224 7.27 8.23 10.69
N GLN A 225 6.75 8.03 9.49
CA GLN A 225 6.79 9.03 8.43
C GLN A 225 5.38 9.29 7.90
N TYR A 226 5.02 10.56 7.80
CA TYR A 226 3.78 11.01 7.21
C TYR A 226 3.89 11.12 5.69
N PHE A 227 2.86 10.64 5.00
CA PHE A 227 2.61 10.80 3.57
C PHE A 227 1.25 11.47 3.38
N ARG A 228 1.14 12.27 2.32
CA ARG A 228 -0.08 12.98 1.94
C ARG A 228 -1.30 12.04 1.88
N GLY A 229 -2.46 12.54 2.29
CA GLY A 229 -3.70 11.77 2.38
C GLY A 229 -3.76 10.90 3.63
N GLY A 230 -3.23 11.40 4.75
CA GLY A 230 -3.40 10.75 6.06
C GLY A 230 -2.64 9.44 6.24
N ARG A 231 -1.63 9.13 5.42
CA ARG A 231 -0.91 7.85 5.50
C ARG A 231 0.33 7.96 6.36
N VAL A 232 0.36 7.28 7.50
CA VAL A 232 1.55 7.17 8.35
C VAL A 232 2.14 5.78 8.21
N ILE A 233 3.42 5.69 7.89
CA ILE A 233 4.13 4.42 7.72
C ILE A 233 5.25 4.34 8.75
N PRO A 234 5.41 3.21 9.45
CA PRO A 234 6.61 2.93 10.24
C PRO A 234 7.83 2.86 9.32
N THR A 235 8.73 3.82 9.43
CA THR A 235 10.04 3.73 8.80
C THR A 235 10.80 2.63 9.54
N GLY A 236 10.93 1.47 8.91
CA GLY A 236 11.74 0.38 9.44
C GLY A 236 13.12 0.93 9.79
N THR A 237 13.48 0.83 11.06
CA THR A 237 14.70 1.38 11.72
C THR A 237 14.69 2.88 11.98
N ALA A 238 14.86 3.22 13.27
CA ALA A 238 15.23 4.56 13.73
C ALA A 238 16.53 5.00 13.01
N PRO A 239 16.75 6.30 12.78
CA PRO A 239 18.04 6.77 12.32
C PRO A 239 19.05 6.51 13.45
N GLU A 240 19.78 5.40 13.37
CA GLU A 240 21.15 5.40 13.88
C GLU A 240 21.85 6.58 13.20
N GLU A 241 22.55 7.39 13.99
CA GLU A 241 23.34 8.51 13.52
C GLU A 241 24.07 8.12 12.24
N ILE A 242 23.98 8.96 11.20
CA ILE A 242 24.65 8.76 9.92
C ILE A 242 26.16 8.82 10.17
N GLY A 243 26.73 7.71 10.63
CA GLY A 243 28.08 7.30 10.28
C GLY A 243 28.09 7.15 8.78
N GLN A 244 29.02 7.85 8.14
CA GLN A 244 29.25 7.90 6.70
C GLN A 244 28.96 6.56 6.01
N PRO A 245 28.43 6.57 4.77
CA PRO A 245 28.20 5.34 4.02
C PRO A 245 29.54 4.61 3.84
N THR A 246 29.83 3.64 4.71
CA THR A 246 30.89 2.67 4.46
C THR A 246 30.38 1.81 3.32
N TYR A 247 30.80 2.15 2.12
CA TYR A 247 30.82 1.25 0.99
C TYR A 247 31.49 -0.04 1.48
N ARG A 248 30.72 -1.09 1.77
CA ARG A 248 31.28 -2.43 1.94
C ARG A 248 31.45 -3.00 0.53
N PRO A 249 32.66 -3.03 -0.05
CA PRO A 249 32.88 -3.83 -1.25
C PRO A 249 32.68 -5.29 -0.85
N THR A 250 31.53 -5.87 -1.19
CA THR A 250 31.23 -7.30 -0.96
C THR A 250 31.92 -8.22 -1.97
N SER A 251 33.07 -7.82 -2.49
CA SER A 251 33.92 -8.68 -3.31
C SER A 251 35.38 -8.42 -2.97
N PRO A 252 36.18 -9.45 -2.67
CA PRO A 252 37.61 -9.28 -2.53
C PRO A 252 38.16 -8.64 -3.80
N SER A 253 39.13 -7.72 -3.64
CA SER A 253 39.84 -7.14 -4.78
C SER A 253 40.45 -8.29 -5.59
N PRO A 254 40.25 -8.34 -6.92
CA PRO A 254 40.73 -9.46 -7.72
C PRO A 254 42.25 -9.56 -7.64
N ALA A 255 42.76 -10.76 -7.35
CA ALA A 255 44.18 -10.98 -7.10
C ALA A 255 44.99 -11.12 -8.41
N SER A 256 44.32 -11.33 -9.55
CA SER A 256 44.96 -11.43 -10.86
C SER A 256 44.15 -10.74 -11.98
N VAL A 257 44.84 -10.49 -13.09
CA VAL A 257 44.25 -9.88 -14.30
C VAL A 257 43.17 -10.76 -14.91
N GLU A 258 43.29 -12.09 -14.82
CA GLU A 258 42.28 -13.05 -15.27
C GLU A 258 40.97 -12.96 -14.48
N GLU A 259 41.04 -12.64 -13.19
CA GLU A 259 39.86 -12.47 -12.33
C GLU A 259 39.10 -11.18 -12.67
N VAL A 260 39.85 -10.09 -12.97
CA VAL A 260 39.28 -8.86 -13.52
C VAL A 260 38.57 -9.14 -14.85
N LEU A 261 39.24 -9.84 -15.77
CA LEU A 261 38.69 -10.18 -17.08
C LEU A 261 37.42 -11.02 -16.95
N THR A 262 37.37 -11.98 -16.02
CA THR A 262 36.17 -12.80 -15.81
C THR A 262 35.00 -12.02 -15.21
N GLN A 263 35.24 -11.08 -14.30
CA GLN A 263 34.20 -10.19 -13.79
C GLN A 263 33.67 -9.24 -14.86
N VAL A 264 34.55 -8.67 -15.68
CA VAL A 264 34.15 -7.80 -16.81
C VAL A 264 33.34 -8.60 -17.83
N LEU A 265 33.77 -9.80 -18.21
CA LEU A 265 33.05 -10.65 -19.17
C LEU A 265 31.69 -11.11 -18.63
N LYS A 266 31.57 -11.40 -17.33
CA LYS A 266 30.27 -11.73 -16.69
C LYS A 266 29.33 -10.52 -16.66
N GLY A 267 29.86 -9.33 -16.37
CA GLY A 267 29.09 -8.09 -16.42
C GLY A 267 28.63 -7.73 -17.84
N LEU A 268 29.51 -7.92 -18.84
CA LEU A 268 29.24 -7.59 -20.24
C LEU A 268 28.09 -8.43 -20.82
N ARG A 269 28.05 -9.73 -20.51
CA ARG A 269 26.95 -10.61 -20.96
C ARG A 269 25.59 -10.19 -20.40
N ARG A 270 25.54 -9.73 -19.14
CA ARG A 270 24.32 -9.18 -18.52
C ARG A 270 23.91 -7.83 -19.15
N ALA A 271 24.88 -6.98 -19.47
CA ALA A 271 24.63 -5.69 -20.13
C ALA A 271 24.19 -5.84 -21.60
N MET A 272 24.60 -6.93 -22.28
CA MET A 272 24.23 -7.20 -23.68
C MET A 272 22.82 -7.77 -23.86
N TYR A 273 22.26 -8.46 -22.85
CA TYR A 273 20.93 -9.06 -22.92
C TYR A 273 19.79 -8.07 -23.29
N PRO A 274 19.73 -6.84 -22.74
CA PRO A 274 18.76 -5.84 -23.16
C PRO A 274 19.04 -5.22 -24.53
N LEU A 275 20.26 -5.33 -25.06
CA LEU A 275 20.61 -4.83 -26.40
C LEU A 275 20.22 -5.84 -27.49
N THR A 276 20.28 -7.14 -27.20
CA THR A 276 19.88 -8.19 -28.14
C THR A 276 18.36 -8.37 -28.24
N HIS A 277 17.60 -7.99 -27.20
CA HIS A 277 16.13 -8.07 -27.17
C HIS A 277 15.43 -6.71 -27.38
N ARG A 278 16.14 -5.72 -27.92
CA ARG A 278 15.60 -4.38 -28.17
C ARG A 278 14.61 -4.37 -29.34
N ARG A 279 13.33 -4.14 -29.07
CA ARG A 279 12.32 -3.79 -30.10
C ARG A 279 12.68 -2.43 -30.71
N LYS A 280 12.48 -2.30 -32.02
CA LYS A 280 13.11 -1.29 -32.91
C LYS A 280 12.73 0.18 -32.67
N ASP A 281 11.86 0.50 -31.73
CA ASP A 281 11.29 1.84 -31.64
C ASP A 281 11.56 2.46 -30.26
N LEU A 282 12.49 3.42 -30.28
CA LEU A 282 12.70 4.54 -29.34
C LEU A 282 13.75 4.48 -28.19
N THR A 283 14.27 5.69 -27.99
CA THR A 283 15.08 6.35 -26.95
C THR A 283 16.52 5.89 -26.71
N THR A 284 17.46 6.80 -27.00
CA THR A 284 18.87 6.77 -26.61
C THR A 284 19.01 6.92 -25.09
N LEU A 285 19.57 5.91 -24.43
CA LEU A 285 19.99 6.05 -23.03
C LEU A 285 21.28 6.88 -22.97
N ILE A 286 21.16 8.09 -22.43
CA ILE A 286 22.33 8.87 -21.99
C ILE A 286 22.78 8.26 -20.66
N VAL A 287 23.91 7.56 -20.68
CA VAL A 287 24.60 7.14 -19.46
C VAL A 287 25.34 8.36 -18.92
N LEU A 288 24.73 9.05 -17.96
CA LEU A 288 25.42 10.04 -17.14
C LEU A 288 26.36 9.28 -16.19
N CYS A 289 27.60 9.07 -16.64
CA CYS A 289 28.68 8.57 -15.80
C CYS A 289 29.11 9.71 -14.86
N HIS A 290 28.87 9.55 -13.57
CA HIS A 290 29.25 10.49 -12.51
C HIS A 290 30.47 9.97 -11.75
N VAL A 291 31.66 10.04 -12.37
CA VAL A 291 32.99 9.94 -11.72
C VAL A 291 34.00 10.69 -12.60
N CYS A 292 34.18 12.01 -12.47
CA CYS A 292 35.17 12.76 -11.66
C CYS A 292 36.01 13.70 -12.58
N PRO A 293 36.88 14.62 -12.11
CA PRO A 293 36.73 16.05 -12.34
C PRO A 293 37.84 16.72 -13.17
N ARG A 294 37.54 17.94 -13.61
CA ARG A 294 38.46 19.03 -14.01
C ARG A 294 39.36 18.84 -15.24
N HIS A 295 39.23 19.85 -16.09
CA HIS A 295 40.16 20.40 -17.08
C HIS A 295 40.07 19.95 -18.56
N LEU A 296 39.74 20.98 -19.35
CA LEU A 296 39.86 21.22 -20.79
C LEU A 296 38.77 20.62 -21.69
N CYS A 297 37.82 21.45 -22.14
CA CYS A 297 37.93 22.48 -23.20
C CYS A 297 37.74 21.87 -24.59
N LEU A 298 36.63 22.21 -25.24
CA LEU A 298 36.53 22.89 -26.55
C LEU A 298 35.88 21.90 -27.54
N ALA A 299 35.00 22.24 -28.47
CA ALA A 299 34.59 23.52 -29.04
C ALA A 299 33.17 23.38 -29.63
N SER A 300 32.56 24.54 -29.89
CA SER A 300 31.76 24.91 -31.08
C SER A 300 31.20 23.77 -31.95
N GLY A 301 29.91 23.68 -32.23
CA GLY A 301 29.03 24.76 -32.63
C GLY A 301 28.57 24.52 -34.08
N VAL A 302 27.36 25.00 -34.38
CA VAL A 302 26.85 25.32 -35.72
C VAL A 302 26.41 24.13 -36.58
N ALA A 303 25.10 24.03 -36.86
CA ALA A 303 24.54 24.32 -38.19
C ALA A 303 23.12 23.75 -38.33
N GLN A 304 22.12 24.60 -38.09
CA GLN A 304 20.80 24.43 -38.71
C GLN A 304 20.89 24.93 -40.16
N HIS A 305 20.84 24.01 -41.11
CA HIS A 305 20.35 24.24 -42.47
C HIS A 305 18.90 23.74 -42.51
N GLY A 306 17.91 24.40 -43.11
CA GLY A 306 17.88 25.62 -43.90
C GLY A 306 16.74 25.54 -44.93
N GLN A 307 16.04 26.68 -45.10
CA GLN A 307 15.33 27.11 -46.33
C GLN A 307 13.96 26.45 -46.65
N ARG A 308 12.92 27.13 -47.19
CA ARG A 308 12.75 28.42 -47.90
C ARG A 308 11.23 28.72 -47.91
N GLY A 309 10.75 29.92 -47.60
CA GLY A 309 10.48 31.03 -48.55
C GLY A 309 8.96 31.36 -48.57
N ARG A 310 8.42 32.51 -48.97
CA ARG A 310 8.91 33.86 -49.32
C ARG A 310 7.65 34.76 -49.46
N ARG A 311 7.75 36.05 -49.10
CA ARG A 311 6.95 37.23 -49.58
C ARG A 311 5.50 37.33 -49.03
N ARG A 312 4.91 38.50 -48.73
CA ARG A 312 5.07 39.87 -49.27
C ARG A 312 4.47 40.89 -48.27
N ALA A 313 4.96 42.13 -48.33
CA ALA A 313 4.50 43.30 -47.58
C ALA A 313 3.22 43.94 -48.15
N SER A 314 2.49 44.70 -47.33
CA SER A 314 1.67 45.90 -47.62
C SER A 314 1.22 46.49 -46.27
N SER A 315 1.73 47.64 -45.79
CA SER A 315 1.19 48.99 -46.05
C SER A 315 -0.34 49.07 -45.93
N THR A 316 -0.89 49.86 -45.00
CA THR A 316 -1.40 51.24 -45.23
C THR A 316 -2.35 51.69 -44.09
N SER A 317 -2.22 52.96 -43.70
CA SER A 317 -3.29 53.90 -43.29
C SER A 317 -3.73 54.03 -41.83
N MET A 318 -3.29 55.16 -41.25
CA MET A 318 -4.09 56.11 -40.46
C MET A 318 -5.61 56.05 -40.66
N ARG A 319 -6.38 56.19 -39.57
CA ARG A 319 -7.28 57.37 -39.36
C ARG A 319 -7.84 57.46 -37.94
N ARG A 320 -7.81 58.70 -37.44
CA ARG A 320 -8.51 59.25 -36.27
C ARG A 320 -10.04 59.26 -36.45
N ARG A 321 -10.75 59.21 -35.30
CA ARG A 321 -12.01 59.90 -34.87
C ARG A 321 -12.62 59.00 -33.79
N MET A 322 -12.80 59.33 -32.51
CA MET A 322 -13.39 60.49 -31.81
C MET A 322 -14.85 60.80 -32.18
N VAL A 323 -15.67 60.96 -31.12
CA VAL A 323 -17.13 61.31 -31.03
C VAL A 323 -18.05 60.08 -31.08
N ALA A 324 -18.63 59.58 -29.98
CA ALA A 324 -19.67 60.09 -29.04
C ALA A 324 -21.11 59.87 -29.53
N ILE A 325 -22.05 59.87 -28.56
CA ILE A 325 -23.53 59.65 -28.63
C ILE A 325 -23.86 58.16 -28.38
N GLU A 326 -24.65 57.74 -27.39
CA GLU A 326 -25.70 58.35 -26.56
C GLU A 326 -25.73 57.69 -25.16
#